data_AF-A0A562CL87-F1
#
_entry.id   AF-A0A562CL87-F1
#
_cell.length_a   1.000
_cell.length_b   1.000
_cell.length_c   1.000
_cell.angle_alpha   90.00
_cell.angle_beta   90.00
_cell.angle_gamma   90.00
#
_symmetry.space_group_name_H-M   'P 1'
#
loop_
_entity.id
_entity.type
_entity.pdbx_description
1 polymer ?
#
loop_
_entity_poly.entity_id
_entity_poly.type
_entity_poly.pdbx_seq_one_letter_code
_entity_poly.pdbx_strand_id
1 'polypeptide(L)' 'MLGGVPVATLKRWRTQRSGPLVLHIGRHVRYRRSAVETWLSEKDREAADWMAS' A
#
# COMPACT_ATOMS: atom_id res chain seq x y z
N MET A 1 -5.05 13.04 2.69
CA MET A 1 -4.59 12.66 4.04
C MET A 1 -4.67 11.14 4.16
N LEU A 2 -3.55 10.40 4.00
CA LEU A 2 -3.50 8.98 4.37
C LEU A 2 -3.26 8.89 5.89
N GLY A 3 -4.23 9.36 6.66
CA GLY A 3 -4.09 9.65 8.10
C GLY A 3 -4.94 8.76 8.99
N GLY A 4 -5.01 7.45 8.72
CA GLY A 4 -5.87 6.57 9.52
C GLY A 4 -5.76 5.07 9.27
N VAL A 5 -4.74 4.57 8.55
CA VAL A 5 -4.59 3.13 8.34
C VAL A 5 -4.06 2.49 9.63
N PRO A 6 -4.77 1.50 10.23
CA PRO A 6 -4.29 0.83 11.43
C PRO A 6 -2.95 0.14 11.22
N VAL A 7 -2.10 0.13 12.24
CA VAL A 7 -0.78 -0.54 12.20
C VAL A 7 -0.92 -2.03 11.88
N ALA A 8 -2.01 -2.67 12.32
CA ALA A 8 -2.32 -4.05 12.00
C ALA A 8 -2.49 -4.28 10.48
N THR A 9 -3.13 -3.35 9.79
CA THR A 9 -3.30 -3.38 8.33
C THR A 9 -1.97 -3.25 7.62
N LEU A 10 -1.10 -2.33 8.07
CA LEU A 10 0.26 -2.20 7.53
C LEU A 10 1.09 -3.47 7.74
N LYS A 11 0.98 -4.10 8.91
CA LYS A 11 1.62 -5.41 9.17
C LYS A 11 1.10 -6.49 8.23
N ARG A 12 -0.22 -6.57 8.02
CA ARG A 12 -0.84 -7.53 7.10
C ARG A 12 -0.33 -7.37 5.67
N TRP A 13 -0.29 -6.14 5.16
CA TRP A 13 0.25 -5.84 3.83
C TRP A 13 1.71 -6.28 3.67
N ARG A 14 2.53 -6.06 4.70
CA ARG A 14 3.93 -6.51 4.71
C ARG A 14 4.05 -8.03 4.68
N THR A 15 3.26 -8.75 5.49
CA THR A 15 3.30 -10.23 5.52
C THR A 15 2.81 -10.83 4.21
N GLN A 16 1.75 -10.27 3.64
CA GLN A 16 1.14 -10.77 2.41
C GLN A 16 1.82 -10.27 1.14
N ARG A 17 2.81 -9.37 1.26
CA ARG A 17 3.48 -8.69 0.14
C ARG A 17 2.51 -8.04 -0.86
N SER A 18 1.33 -7.64 -0.38
CA SER A 18 0.20 -7.17 -1.20
C SER A 18 -0.06 -5.67 -1.06
N GLY A 19 0.97 -4.91 -0.67
CA GLY A 19 0.86 -3.49 -0.37
C GLY A 19 1.95 -2.63 -1.02
N PRO A 20 1.98 -1.34 -0.67
CA PRO A 20 2.91 -0.39 -1.26
C PRO A 20 4.37 -0.71 -0.92
N LEU A 21 5.29 -0.20 -1.72
CA LEU A 21 6.72 -0.44 -1.55
C LEU A 21 7.19 -0.02 -0.15
N VAL A 22 7.75 -0.97 0.58
CA VAL A 22 8.29 -0.78 1.94
C VAL A 22 9.69 -0.19 1.89
N LEU A 23 9.95 0.82 2.72
CA LEU A 23 11.30 1.31 2.99
C LEU A 23 11.74 0.85 4.37
N HIS A 24 12.87 0.16 4.43
CA HIS A 24 13.50 -0.27 5.66
C HIS A 24 14.52 0.79 6.11
N ILE A 25 14.25 1.44 7.25
CA ILE A 25 15.15 2.42 7.86
C ILE A 25 15.52 1.90 9.25
N GLY A 26 16.58 1.10 9.30
CA GLY A 26 16.97 0.36 10.51
C GLY A 26 15.83 -0.56 10.97
N ARG A 27 15.42 -0.41 12.23
CA ARG A 27 14.27 -1.15 12.81
C ARG A 27 12.90 -0.63 12.34
N HIS A 28 12.85 0.55 11.73
CA HIS A 28 11.59 1.17 11.35
C HIS A 28 11.23 0.81 9.91
N VAL A 29 9.97 0.44 9.71
CA VAL A 29 9.37 0.32 8.38
C VAL A 29 8.62 1.61 8.11
N ARG A 30 8.93 2.25 6.98
CA ARG A 30 8.26 3.45 6.52
C ARG A 30 7.73 3.22 5.12
N TYR A 31 6.63 3.89 4.80
CA TYR A 31 6.10 3.95 3.45
C TYR A 31 6.29 5.37 2.95
N ARG A 32 6.92 5.53 1.78
CA ARG A 32 6.93 6.85 1.13
C ARG A 32 5.52 7.12 0.64
N ARG A 33 5.07 8.36 0.78
CA ARG A 33 3.77 8.79 0.29
C ARG A 33 3.58 8.46 -1.19
N SER A 34 4.57 8.76 -2.03
CA SER A 34 4.54 8.45 -3.47
C SER A 34 4.35 6.96 -3.75
N ALA A 35 5.02 6.08 -3.00
CA ALA A 35 4.87 4.63 -3.15
C ALA A 35 3.45 4.16 -2.78
N VAL A 36 2.81 4.80 -1.80
CA VAL A 36 1.41 4.51 -1.47
C VAL A 36 0.47 5.02 -2.55
N GLU A 37 0.70 6.24 -3.05
CA GLU A 37 -0.11 6.82 -4.13
C GLU A 37 -0.03 5.99 -5.42
N THR A 38 1.16 5.55 -5.82
CA THR A 38 1.34 4.65 -6.98
C THR A 38 0.58 3.34 -6.80
N TRP A 39 0.72 2.70 -5.64
CA TRP A 39 0.03 1.43 -5.36
C TRP A 39 -1.50 1.58 -5.37
N LEU A 40 -2.04 2.68 -4.84
CA LEU A 40 -3.47 2.95 -4.91
C LEU A 40 -3.92 3.16 -6.35
N SER A 41 -3.15 3.89 -7.15
CA SER A 41 -3.45 4.10 -8.57
C SER A 41 -3.46 2.78 -9.37
N GLU A 42 -2.55 1.86 -9.07
CA GLU A 42 -2.53 0.52 -9.65
C GLU A 42 -3.77 -0.29 -9.24
N LYS A 43 -4.17 -0.22 -7.97
CA LYS A 43 -5.36 -0.91 -7.46
C LYS A 43 -6.67 -0.36 -8.04
N ASP A 44 -6.77 0.95 -8.21
CA ASP A 44 -7.91 1.58 -8.85
C ASP A 44 -8.03 1.13 -10.31
N ARG A 45 -6.90 0.97 -11.02
CA ARG A 45 -6.88 0.44 -12.38
C ARG A 45 -7.32 -1.03 -12.43
N GLU A 46 -6.75 -1.87 -11.57
CA GLU A 46 -7.15 -3.29 -11.48
C GLU A 46 -8.64 -3.43 -11.15
N ALA A 47 -9.17 -2.59 -10.25
CA ALA A 47 -10.59 -2.57 -9.93
C ALA A 47 -11.44 -2.10 -11.12
N ALA A 48 -11.01 -1.07 -11.85
CA ALA A 48 -11.69 -0.61 -13.06
C ALA A 48 -11.71 -1.68 -14.15
N ASP A 49 -10.59 -2.38 -14.36
CA ASP A 49 -10.47 -3.48 -15.32
C ASP A 49 -11.37 -4.66 -14.93
N TRP A 50 -11.48 -4.98 -13.63
CA TRP A 50 -12.40 -6.00 -13.13
C TRP A 50 -13.87 -5.63 -13.32
N MET A 51 -14.24 -4.36 -13.11
CA MET A 51 -15.62 -3.89 -13.31
C MET A 51 -16.01 -3.77 -14.79
N ALA A 52 -15.03 -3.63 -15.68
CA ALA A 52 -15.24 -3.54 -17.12
C ALA A 52 -15.39 -4.92 -17.80
N SER A 53 -15.14 -6.01 -17.07
CA SER A 53 -15.28 -7.40 -17.53
C SER A 53 -16.52 -8.08 -16.95
#